data_AF-A0AAD7I5J1-F1
#
_entry.id   AF-A0AAD7I5J1-F1
#
_cell.length_a   1.000
_cell.length_b   1.000
_cell.length_c   1.000
_cell.angle_alpha   90.00
_cell.angle_beta   90.00
_cell.angle_gamma   90.00
#
_symmetry.space_group_name_H-M   'P 1'
#
loop_
_entity.id
_entity.type
_entity.pdbx_description
1 polymer ?
#
loop_
_entity_poly.entity_id
_entity_poly.type
_entity_poly.pdbx_seq_one_letter_code
_entity_poly.pdbx_strand_id
1 'polypeptide(L)'
;MAKKQGARKKVARKWKCIEKKDRRNLKMWAEGAREDVLKPHIPAYTDALQRGWRAERDYLTLVCNEFHARIPWCLGDHEEPKLPLPEYDQYAQVVEEELDKEELANKRLKIETMNARIGRWLKYRARRLIKPLKMDSARDPWAIYLAKLAGINAPPKARQAFQQFMHESYESEIAPVVQARWKASEQSSGELSSKKGPDAPFRAKVARELFAELPEGHQDGLHQRAKDAAQTARDEYTNAMKRGHSNCIDALGPFVSTFLHGISDYTGLQSFAVFGGPMPEYGREIRTLHAWL
;
A
#
# COMPACT_ATOMS: atom_id res chain seq x y z
N MET A 1 -42.79 -24.04 1.50
CA MET A 1 -42.91 -22.85 2.39
C MET A 1 -41.95 -21.77 1.93
N ALA A 2 -42.45 -20.71 1.28
CA ALA A 2 -41.62 -19.66 0.68
C ALA A 2 -41.21 -18.60 1.71
N LYS A 3 -39.91 -18.47 1.99
CA LYS A 3 -39.35 -17.40 2.86
C LYS A 3 -39.34 -16.08 2.10
N LYS A 4 -40.30 -15.18 2.39
CA LYS A 4 -40.27 -13.79 1.94
C LYS A 4 -39.08 -13.07 2.58
N GLN A 5 -38.03 -12.80 1.80
CA GLN A 5 -36.93 -11.92 2.20
C GLN A 5 -37.41 -10.47 2.19
N GLY A 6 -37.81 -9.96 3.36
CA GLY A 6 -38.13 -8.55 3.54
C GLY A 6 -36.86 -7.69 3.51
N ALA A 7 -36.66 -6.94 2.43
CA ALA A 7 -35.57 -5.96 2.33
C ALA A 7 -35.78 -4.87 3.40
N ARG A 8 -34.92 -4.85 4.44
CA ARG A 8 -34.88 -3.76 5.43
C ARG A 8 -34.52 -2.46 4.71
N LYS A 9 -35.49 -1.57 4.53
CA LYS A 9 -35.26 -0.19 4.07
C LYS A 9 -34.30 0.50 5.04
N LYS A 10 -33.08 0.79 4.59
CA LYS A 10 -32.12 1.61 5.34
C LYS A 10 -32.65 3.05 5.36
N VAL A 11 -33.26 3.45 6.47
CA VAL A 11 -33.62 4.85 6.70
C VAL A 11 -32.32 5.64 6.87
N ALA A 12 -32.01 6.50 5.90
CA ALA A 12 -30.87 7.41 6.00
C ALA A 12 -31.12 8.36 7.17
N ARG A 13 -30.37 8.19 8.27
CA ARG A 13 -30.42 9.13 9.39
C ARG A 13 -29.86 10.46 8.91
N LYS A 14 -30.71 11.49 8.86
CA LYS A 14 -30.30 12.87 8.57
C LYS A 14 -29.60 13.41 9.81
N TRP A 15 -28.26 13.46 9.79
CA TRP A 15 -27.49 14.04 10.89
C TRP A 15 -27.75 15.54 10.95
N LYS A 16 -28.37 16.02 12.03
CA LYS A 16 -28.47 17.46 12.31
C LYS A 16 -27.12 17.93 12.84
N CYS A 17 -26.52 18.93 12.19
CA CYS A 17 -25.33 19.58 12.71
C CYS A 17 -25.72 20.30 14.00
N ILE A 18 -25.11 19.92 15.12
CA ILE A 18 -25.32 20.58 16.41
C ILE A 18 -24.59 21.93 16.35
N GLU A 19 -25.21 23.01 16.82
CA GLU A 19 -24.57 24.33 16.88
C GLU A 19 -23.34 24.31 17.79
N LYS A 20 -22.32 25.11 17.48
CA LYS A 20 -21.04 25.07 18.18
C LYS A 20 -21.18 25.30 19.69
N LYS A 21 -22.11 26.16 20.10
CA LYS A 21 -22.42 26.48 21.51
C LYS A 21 -22.95 25.28 22.30
N ASP A 22 -23.67 24.37 21.64
CA ASP A 22 -24.31 23.21 22.27
C ASP A 22 -23.41 21.96 22.26
N ARG A 23 -22.24 22.04 21.62
CA ARG A 23 -21.28 20.93 21.57
C ARG A 23 -20.54 20.85 22.90
N ARG A 24 -21.10 20.07 23.82
CA ARG A 24 -20.39 19.65 25.04
C ARG A 24 -19.20 18.72 24.77
N ASN A 25 -19.08 18.20 23.55
CA ASN A 25 -17.99 17.31 23.17
C ASN A 25 -16.82 18.10 22.57
N LEU A 26 -15.59 17.66 22.86
CA LEU A 26 -14.35 18.23 22.31
C LEU A 26 -14.17 17.96 20.80
N LYS A 27 -15.20 17.45 20.12
CA LYS A 27 -15.14 17.16 18.68
C LYS A 27 -15.34 18.46 17.93
N MET A 28 -14.50 18.69 16.92
CA MET A 28 -14.55 19.90 16.08
C MET A 28 -14.16 21.21 16.77
N TRP A 29 -13.37 21.16 17.86
CA TRP A 29 -12.86 22.36 18.56
C TRP A 29 -12.11 23.33 17.62
N ALA A 30 -11.48 22.79 16.58
CA ALA A 30 -10.72 23.57 15.62
C ALA A 30 -11.59 24.23 14.53
N GLU A 31 -12.89 23.96 14.39
CA GLU A 31 -13.72 24.61 13.36
C GLU A 31 -13.67 26.14 13.47
N GLY A 32 -13.79 26.83 12.33
CA GLY A 32 -13.80 28.29 12.23
C GLY A 32 -12.40 28.89 12.14
N ALA A 33 -12.18 30.03 12.79
CA ALA A 33 -10.92 30.78 12.71
C ALA A 33 -9.70 29.97 13.18
N ARG A 34 -9.89 29.01 14.09
CA ARG A 34 -8.83 28.10 14.55
C ARG A 34 -8.33 27.18 13.41
N GLU A 35 -9.23 26.68 12.58
CA GLU A 35 -8.88 25.83 11.43
C GLU A 35 -8.23 26.68 10.35
N ASP A 36 -8.66 27.92 10.16
CA ASP A 36 -8.03 28.84 9.21
C ASP A 36 -6.56 29.13 9.56
N VAL A 37 -6.23 29.21 10.86
CA VAL A 37 -4.83 29.29 11.33
C VAL A 37 -4.07 27.98 11.08
N LEU A 38 -4.66 26.83 11.40
CA LEU A 38 -3.95 25.54 11.37
C LEU A 38 -3.82 24.92 9.97
N LYS A 39 -4.78 25.16 9.08
CA LYS A 39 -4.90 24.51 7.77
C LYS A 39 -3.73 24.80 6.82
N PRO A 40 -3.19 26.03 6.73
CA PRO A 40 -2.00 26.32 5.92
C PRO A 40 -0.77 25.50 6.33
N HIS A 41 -0.67 25.11 7.59
CA HIS A 41 0.48 24.34 8.09
C HIS A 41 0.44 22.85 7.77
N ILE A 42 -0.67 22.32 7.24
CA ILE A 42 -0.82 20.88 6.98
C ILE A 42 0.28 20.36 6.03
N PRO A 43 0.58 20.98 4.87
CA PRO A 43 1.61 20.48 3.95
C PRO A 43 3.01 20.47 4.59
N ALA A 44 3.44 21.58 5.17
CA ALA A 44 4.77 21.67 5.78
C ALA A 44 4.92 20.78 7.04
N TYR A 45 3.85 20.60 7.84
CA TYR A 45 3.85 19.60 8.92
C TYR A 45 3.95 18.18 8.36
N THR A 46 3.33 17.90 7.21
CA THR A 46 3.42 16.60 6.52
C THR A 46 4.85 16.30 6.08
N ASP A 47 5.54 17.30 5.52
CA ASP A 47 6.96 17.18 5.13
C ASP A 47 7.86 16.98 6.35
N ALA A 48 7.63 17.75 7.43
CA ALA A 48 8.35 17.58 8.69
C ALA A 48 8.16 16.18 9.29
N LEU A 49 6.93 15.65 9.23
CA LEU A 49 6.61 14.29 9.67
C LEU A 49 7.36 13.21 8.87
N GLN A 50 7.55 13.41 7.57
CA GLN A 50 8.33 12.49 6.72
C GLN A 50 9.83 12.56 7.00
N ARG A 51 10.36 13.73 7.41
CA ARG A 51 11.78 13.91 7.79
C ARG A 51 12.13 13.31 9.16
N GLY A 52 11.14 13.02 10.00
CA GLY A 52 11.30 12.33 11.27
C GLY A 52 10.89 13.14 12.50
N TRP A 53 11.01 12.54 13.69
CA TRP A 53 10.40 13.04 14.92
C TRP A 53 10.96 14.39 15.42
N ARG A 54 12.24 14.70 15.18
CA ARG A 54 12.84 15.99 15.57
C ARG A 54 12.24 17.13 14.75
N ALA A 55 12.21 16.97 13.43
CA ALA A 55 11.59 17.94 12.52
C ALA A 55 10.09 18.11 12.81
N GLU A 56 9.36 17.01 13.08
CA GLU A 56 7.96 17.06 13.52
C GLU A 56 7.80 17.94 14.76
N ARG A 57 8.62 17.72 15.79
CA ARG A 57 8.55 18.44 17.08
C ARG A 57 8.90 19.92 16.93
N ASP A 58 9.95 20.23 16.19
CA ASP A 58 10.43 21.60 16.02
C ASP A 58 9.40 22.41 15.21
N TYR A 59 8.82 21.82 14.16
CA TYR A 59 7.75 22.46 13.39
C TYR A 59 6.45 22.59 14.21
N LEU A 60 6.11 21.59 15.03
CA LEU A 60 4.94 21.68 15.92
C LEU A 60 5.08 22.81 16.93
N THR A 61 6.29 23.07 17.43
CA THR A 61 6.57 24.20 18.33
C THR A 61 6.27 25.53 17.65
N LEU A 62 6.71 25.70 16.39
CA LEU A 62 6.42 26.90 15.60
C LEU A 62 4.92 27.12 15.43
N VAL A 63 4.16 26.07 15.06
CA VAL A 63 2.70 26.18 14.88
C VAL A 63 1.99 26.48 16.20
N CYS A 64 2.44 25.88 17.32
CA CYS A 64 1.86 26.19 18.64
C CYS A 64 2.10 27.66 19.02
N ASN A 65 3.31 28.19 18.79
CA ASN A 65 3.64 29.58 19.08
C ASN A 65 2.78 30.54 18.25
N GLU A 66 2.66 30.29 16.95
CA GLU A 66 1.79 31.07 16.07
C GLU A 66 0.31 31.01 16.50
N PHE A 67 -0.17 29.83 16.88
CA PHE A 67 -1.53 29.65 17.34
C PHE A 67 -1.82 30.47 18.61
N HIS A 68 -0.93 30.42 19.61
CA HIS A 68 -1.09 31.16 20.87
C HIS A 68 -0.84 32.66 20.74
N ALA A 69 -0.09 33.10 19.73
CA ALA A 69 0.05 34.53 19.41
C ALA A 69 -1.25 35.11 18.81
N ARG A 70 -1.99 34.32 18.04
CA ARG A 70 -3.24 34.77 17.38
C ARG A 70 -4.49 34.57 18.24
N ILE A 71 -4.51 33.54 19.08
CA ILE A 71 -5.70 33.12 19.83
C ILE A 71 -5.39 33.11 21.33
N PRO A 72 -6.08 33.93 22.15
CA PRO A 72 -5.86 33.98 23.59
C PRO A 72 -6.08 32.61 24.25
N TRP A 73 -5.16 32.20 25.12
CA TRP A 73 -5.21 30.93 25.84
C TRP A 73 -6.42 30.81 26.80
N CYS A 74 -6.99 31.94 27.20
CA CYS A 74 -8.17 32.02 28.07
C CYS A 74 -9.48 31.74 27.34
N LEU A 75 -9.50 31.85 26.00
CA LEU A 75 -10.70 31.72 25.18
C LEU A 75 -11.25 30.28 25.20
N GLY A 76 -12.55 30.13 25.46
CA GLY A 76 -13.19 28.82 25.49
C GLY A 76 -13.26 28.15 24.11
N ASP A 77 -13.26 26.81 24.05
CA ASP A 77 -13.33 26.04 22.78
C ASP A 77 -14.58 26.37 21.94
N HIS A 78 -15.66 26.81 22.59
CA HIS A 78 -16.95 27.15 21.96
C HIS A 78 -17.03 28.60 21.49
N GLU A 79 -16.10 29.46 21.95
CA GLU A 79 -16.05 30.88 21.60
C GLU A 79 -15.11 31.06 20.41
N GLU A 80 -15.51 31.89 19.44
CA GLU A 80 -14.65 32.24 18.31
C GLU A 80 -13.82 33.48 18.63
N PRO A 81 -12.53 33.52 18.23
CA PRO A 81 -11.73 34.72 18.37
C PRO A 81 -12.33 35.84 17.51
N LYS A 82 -12.18 37.09 17.98
CA LYS A 82 -12.63 38.26 17.22
C LYS A 82 -11.77 38.41 15.97
N LEU A 83 -12.41 38.60 14.83
CA LEU A 83 -11.74 38.87 13.56
C LEU A 83 -11.61 40.40 13.34
N PRO A 84 -10.55 40.88 12.68
CA PRO A 84 -9.41 40.12 12.17
C PRO A 84 -8.48 39.60 13.29
N LEU A 85 -7.80 38.48 13.04
CA LEU A 85 -6.80 37.97 13.96
C LEU A 85 -5.55 38.89 13.94
N PRO A 86 -4.83 39.02 15.06
CA PRO A 86 -3.53 39.70 15.08
C PRO A 86 -2.56 39.12 14.06
N GLU A 87 -1.72 39.96 13.47
CA GLU A 87 -0.63 39.52 12.61
C GLU A 87 0.43 38.80 13.46
N TYR A 88 0.91 37.66 12.97
CA TYR A 88 1.92 36.87 13.67
C TYR A 88 3.32 37.33 13.25
N ASP A 89 4.09 37.81 14.22
CA ASP A 89 5.52 38.08 14.06
C ASP A 89 6.34 37.04 14.82
N GLN A 90 7.14 36.26 14.09
CA GLN A 90 8.00 35.22 14.64
C GLN A 90 9.16 35.75 15.50
N TYR A 91 9.49 37.04 15.36
CA TYR A 91 10.57 37.70 16.10
C TYR A 91 10.05 38.58 17.25
N ALA A 92 8.74 38.67 17.43
CA ALA A 92 8.15 39.41 18.53
C ALA A 92 8.61 38.82 19.87
N GLN A 93 9.01 39.70 20.79
CA GLN A 93 9.34 39.29 22.14
C GLN A 93 8.07 38.80 22.85
N VAL A 94 8.19 37.66 23.54
CA VAL A 94 7.09 37.14 24.36
C VAL A 94 6.90 38.09 25.53
N VAL A 95 5.81 38.84 25.53
CA VAL A 95 5.44 39.71 26.65
C VAL A 95 5.04 38.81 27.81
N GLU A 96 5.81 38.87 28.89
CA GLU A 96 5.47 38.16 30.13
C GLU A 96 4.26 38.85 30.78
N GLU A 97 3.16 38.11 30.90
CA GLU A 97 1.97 38.58 31.61
C GLU A 97 2.22 38.46 33.12
N GLU A 98 2.02 39.54 33.87
CA GLU A 98 2.03 39.54 35.34
C GLU A 98 0.79 38.78 35.86
N LEU A 99 0.92 37.46 35.98
CA LEU A 99 -0.12 36.55 36.45
C LEU A 99 0.22 36.02 37.85
N ASP A 100 -0.81 35.75 38.65
CA ASP A 100 -0.59 35.07 39.93
C ASP A 100 -0.08 33.63 39.72
N LYS A 101 0.56 33.05 40.73
CA LYS A 101 1.12 31.69 40.68
C LYS A 101 0.08 30.63 40.30
N GLU A 102 -1.15 30.78 40.80
CA GLU A 102 -2.24 29.86 40.45
C GLU A 102 -2.67 30.00 38.97
N GLU A 103 -2.73 31.24 38.48
CA GLU A 103 -3.08 31.53 37.09
C GLU A 103 -2.00 31.07 36.12
N LEU A 104 -0.71 31.21 36.48
CA LEU A 104 0.42 30.68 35.71
C LEU A 104 0.34 29.16 35.56
N ALA A 105 0.02 28.44 36.64
CA ALA A 105 -0.16 26.99 36.60
C ALA A 105 -1.33 26.60 35.68
N ASN A 106 -2.45 27.33 35.75
CA ASN A 106 -3.60 27.14 34.89
C ASN A 106 -3.31 27.44 33.41
N LYS A 107 -2.59 28.53 33.13
CA LYS A 107 -2.12 28.92 31.79
C LYS A 107 -1.26 27.81 31.20
N ARG A 108 -0.27 27.33 31.96
CA ARG A 108 0.60 26.23 31.53
C ARG A 108 -0.20 24.97 31.19
N LEU A 109 -1.12 24.55 32.06
CA LEU A 109 -1.94 23.36 31.83
C LEU A 109 -2.83 23.49 30.58
N LYS A 110 -3.43 24.66 30.38
CA LYS A 110 -4.27 24.94 29.19
C LYS A 110 -3.43 24.94 27.91
N ILE A 111 -2.26 25.59 27.91
CA ILE A 111 -1.33 25.61 26.76
C ILE A 111 -0.86 24.20 26.44
N GLU A 112 -0.41 23.42 27.42
CA GLU A 112 0.03 22.03 27.22
C GLU A 112 -1.10 21.16 26.63
N THR A 113 -2.31 21.30 27.17
CA THR A 113 -3.51 20.60 26.66
C THR A 113 -3.82 20.99 25.22
N MET A 114 -3.75 22.28 24.89
CA MET A 114 -4.00 22.79 23.55
C MET A 114 -2.93 22.34 22.55
N ASN A 115 -1.65 22.40 22.92
CA ASN A 115 -0.53 21.93 22.10
C ASN A 115 -0.71 20.44 21.74
N ALA A 116 -1.10 19.61 22.71
CA ALA A 116 -1.39 18.21 22.45
C ALA A 116 -2.60 18.02 21.50
N ARG A 117 -3.61 18.90 21.56
CA ARG A 117 -4.75 18.88 20.63
C ARG A 117 -4.36 19.32 19.22
N ILE A 118 -3.58 20.39 19.08
CA ILE A 118 -3.02 20.87 17.80
C ILE A 118 -2.21 19.76 17.15
N GLY A 119 -1.29 19.13 17.90
CA GLY A 119 -0.48 18.02 17.41
C GLY A 119 -1.32 16.84 16.92
N ARG A 120 -2.35 16.42 17.69
CA ARG A 120 -3.28 15.36 17.25
C ARG A 120 -4.07 15.75 16.00
N TRP A 121 -4.51 17.00 15.91
CA TRP A 121 -5.29 17.51 14.78
C TRP A 121 -4.46 17.51 13.50
N LEU A 122 -3.25 18.08 13.54
CA LEU A 122 -2.31 18.09 12.41
C LEU A 122 -1.92 16.68 12.00
N LYS A 123 -1.55 15.82 12.96
CA LYS A 123 -1.18 14.43 12.69
C LYS A 123 -2.30 13.62 12.04
N TYR A 124 -3.54 13.81 12.48
CA TYR A 124 -4.69 13.17 11.84
C TYR A 124 -4.88 13.63 10.38
N ARG A 125 -4.82 14.95 10.12
CA ARG A 125 -4.95 15.52 8.78
C ARG A 125 -3.78 15.11 7.87
N ALA A 126 -2.55 15.21 8.34
CA ALA A 126 -1.35 14.79 7.62
C ALA A 126 -1.39 13.30 7.24
N ARG A 127 -1.80 12.41 8.16
CA ARG A 127 -2.01 10.98 7.87
C ARG A 127 -3.15 10.68 6.89
N ARG A 128 -4.03 11.63 6.62
CA ARG A 128 -5.04 11.48 5.55
C ARG A 128 -4.48 11.89 4.18
N LEU A 129 -3.48 12.77 4.15
CA LEU A 129 -2.76 13.16 2.94
C LEU A 129 -1.69 12.13 2.60
N ILE A 130 -0.88 11.75 3.59
CA ILE A 130 -0.02 10.57 3.55
C ILE A 130 -0.96 9.39 3.68
N LYS A 131 -1.62 8.97 2.59
CA LYS A 131 -2.15 7.61 2.55
C LYS A 131 -0.93 6.72 2.69
N PRO A 132 -0.69 6.05 3.83
CA PRO A 132 0.31 5.01 3.82
C PRO A 132 -0.14 4.10 2.69
N LEU A 133 0.74 3.88 1.72
CA LEU A 133 0.58 2.79 0.79
C LEU A 133 0.49 1.56 1.71
N LYS A 134 -0.73 1.17 2.11
CA LYS A 134 -1.03 -0.09 2.77
C LYS A 134 -0.88 -1.14 1.69
N MET A 135 0.32 -1.25 1.17
CA MET A 135 0.70 -2.21 0.20
C MET A 135 1.13 -3.39 1.05
N ASP A 136 0.21 -4.35 1.17
CA ASP A 136 0.57 -5.71 1.56
C ASP A 136 1.78 -6.09 0.72
N SER A 137 2.92 -6.48 1.31
CA SER A 137 4.15 -6.71 0.54
C SER A 137 3.95 -7.80 -0.53
N ALA A 138 2.96 -8.68 -0.35
CA ALA A 138 2.54 -9.65 -1.36
C ALA A 138 1.74 -9.06 -2.54
N ARG A 139 1.23 -7.84 -2.41
CA ARG A 139 0.43 -7.12 -3.42
C ARG A 139 1.03 -5.78 -3.82
N ASP A 140 2.08 -5.32 -3.13
CA ASP A 140 2.79 -4.10 -3.48
C ASP A 140 3.42 -4.28 -4.86
N PRO A 141 3.00 -3.51 -5.87
CA PRO A 141 3.66 -3.55 -7.16
C PRO A 141 5.16 -3.30 -7.02
N TRP A 142 5.59 -2.46 -6.07
CA TRP A 142 7.00 -2.19 -5.81
C TRP A 142 7.71 -3.37 -5.14
N ALA A 143 7.13 -4.00 -4.13
CA ALA A 143 7.78 -5.17 -3.52
C ALA A 143 7.79 -6.38 -4.48
N ILE A 144 6.75 -6.57 -5.30
CA ILE A 144 6.75 -7.58 -6.38
C ILE A 144 7.82 -7.24 -7.41
N TYR A 145 7.95 -5.96 -7.76
CA TYR A 145 8.96 -5.53 -8.71
C TYR A 145 10.36 -5.74 -8.15
N LEU A 146 10.65 -5.30 -6.93
CA LEU A 146 11.90 -5.58 -6.20
C LEU A 146 12.19 -7.07 -6.05
N ALA A 147 11.18 -7.90 -5.77
CA ALA A 147 11.33 -9.35 -5.72
C ALA A 147 11.71 -9.93 -7.10
N LYS A 148 11.09 -9.42 -8.18
CA LYS A 148 11.51 -9.78 -9.55
C LYS A 148 12.94 -9.35 -9.84
N LEU A 149 13.42 -8.23 -9.29
CA LEU A 149 14.82 -7.83 -9.42
C LEU A 149 15.72 -8.82 -8.73
N ALA A 150 15.35 -9.30 -7.55
CA ALA A 150 16.08 -10.35 -6.86
C ALA A 150 16.07 -11.71 -7.63
N GLY A 151 15.46 -11.78 -8.81
CA GLY A 151 15.21 -13.01 -9.57
C GLY A 151 14.11 -13.88 -8.94
N ILE A 152 13.41 -13.36 -7.93
CA ILE A 152 12.42 -14.09 -7.15
C ILE A 152 11.05 -13.86 -7.79
N ASN A 153 10.60 -14.84 -8.58
CA ASN A 153 9.27 -14.83 -9.17
C ASN A 153 8.23 -15.20 -8.11
N ALA A 154 7.08 -14.50 -8.14
CA ALA A 154 5.96 -14.83 -7.27
C ALA A 154 5.54 -16.30 -7.47
N PRO A 155 5.25 -17.05 -6.39
CA PRO A 155 4.90 -18.45 -6.51
C PRO A 155 3.57 -18.59 -7.26
N PRO A 156 3.43 -19.61 -8.13
CA PRO A 156 2.17 -19.84 -8.83
C PRO A 156 1.03 -20.08 -7.84
N LYS A 157 -0.19 -19.66 -8.22
CA LYS A 157 -1.39 -20.00 -7.46
C LYS A 157 -1.64 -21.51 -7.53
N ALA A 158 -2.28 -22.05 -6.49
CA ALA A 158 -2.78 -23.43 -6.52
C ALA A 158 -3.64 -23.65 -7.77
N ARG A 159 -3.25 -24.65 -8.56
CA ARG A 159 -3.99 -25.07 -9.74
C ARG A 159 -5.33 -25.64 -9.33
N GLN A 160 -6.33 -25.51 -10.19
CA GLN A 160 -7.58 -26.27 -10.00
C GLN A 160 -7.31 -27.77 -10.21
N ALA A 161 -8.11 -28.64 -9.61
CA ALA A 161 -7.89 -30.09 -9.70
C ALA A 161 -7.80 -30.60 -11.15
N PHE A 162 -8.66 -30.12 -12.05
CA PHE A 162 -8.59 -30.49 -13.47
C PHE A 162 -7.32 -29.98 -14.17
N GLN A 163 -6.77 -28.83 -13.74
CA GLN A 163 -5.51 -28.31 -14.30
C GLN A 163 -4.32 -29.12 -13.80
N GLN A 164 -4.39 -29.61 -12.56
CA GLN A 164 -3.40 -30.54 -12.03
C GLN A 164 -3.48 -31.89 -12.75
N PHE A 165 -4.69 -32.38 -13.04
CA PHE A 165 -4.89 -33.57 -13.87
C PHE A 165 -4.27 -33.40 -15.26
N MET A 166 -4.54 -32.26 -15.91
CA MET A 166 -3.87 -31.93 -17.17
C MET A 166 -2.36 -31.95 -17.02
N HIS A 167 -1.80 -31.35 -15.97
CA HIS A 167 -0.35 -31.32 -15.80
C HIS A 167 0.29 -32.70 -15.57
N GLU A 168 -0.38 -33.60 -14.84
CA GLU A 168 0.15 -34.93 -14.49
C GLU A 168 -0.08 -35.97 -15.59
N SER A 169 -1.24 -35.95 -16.26
CA SER A 169 -1.68 -37.01 -17.18
C SER A 169 -1.85 -36.54 -18.64
N TYR A 170 -1.30 -35.38 -19.03
CA TYR A 170 -1.51 -34.88 -20.40
C TYR A 170 -1.02 -35.86 -21.45
N GLU A 171 0.22 -36.33 -21.35
CA GLU A 171 0.85 -37.13 -22.40
C GLU A 171 0.31 -38.57 -22.44
N SER A 172 -0.02 -39.13 -21.27
CA SER A 172 -0.46 -40.53 -21.13
C SER A 172 -1.94 -40.74 -21.45
N GLU A 173 -2.83 -39.93 -20.88
CA GLU A 173 -4.28 -40.18 -20.90
C GLU A 173 -5.02 -39.19 -21.78
N ILE A 174 -4.67 -37.91 -21.70
CA ILE A 174 -5.47 -36.84 -22.31
C ILE A 174 -5.13 -36.63 -23.79
N ALA A 175 -3.84 -36.59 -24.14
CA ALA A 175 -3.38 -36.28 -25.49
C ALA A 175 -3.88 -37.30 -26.54
N PRO A 176 -3.89 -38.63 -26.29
CA PRO A 176 -4.45 -39.59 -27.23
C PRO A 176 -5.95 -39.37 -27.46
N VAL A 177 -6.73 -39.12 -26.40
CA VAL A 177 -8.17 -38.89 -26.48
C VAL A 177 -8.48 -37.56 -27.18
N VAL A 178 -7.72 -36.50 -26.89
CA VAL A 178 -7.81 -35.22 -27.59
C VAL A 178 -7.56 -35.41 -29.08
N GLN A 179 -6.48 -36.10 -29.46
CA GLN A 179 -6.16 -36.32 -30.88
C GLN A 179 -7.22 -37.15 -31.59
N ALA A 180 -7.74 -38.21 -30.95
CA ALA A 180 -8.81 -39.03 -31.50
C ALA A 180 -10.09 -38.21 -31.71
N ARG A 181 -10.53 -37.45 -30.70
CA ARG A 181 -11.72 -36.58 -30.78
C ARG A 181 -11.54 -35.44 -31.78
N TRP A 182 -10.33 -34.88 -31.88
CA TRP A 182 -10.01 -33.84 -32.86
C TRP A 182 -10.14 -34.36 -34.29
N LYS A 183 -9.50 -35.51 -34.61
CA LYS A 183 -9.61 -36.16 -35.92
C LYS A 183 -11.07 -36.49 -36.28
N ALA A 184 -11.85 -36.98 -35.33
CA ALA A 184 -13.27 -37.27 -35.54
C ALA A 184 -14.09 -35.98 -35.83
N SER A 185 -13.74 -34.85 -35.20
CA SER A 185 -14.39 -33.56 -35.47
C SER A 185 -14.03 -32.95 -36.82
N GLU A 186 -12.80 -33.16 -37.31
CA GLU A 186 -12.39 -32.75 -38.67
C GLU A 186 -13.15 -33.54 -39.73
N GLN A 187 -13.38 -34.84 -39.51
CA GLN A 187 -14.15 -35.67 -40.43
C GLN A 187 -15.63 -35.29 -40.51
N SER A 188 -16.24 -34.87 -39.40
CA SER A 188 -17.67 -34.56 -39.33
C SER A 188 -18.04 -33.14 -39.76
N SER A 189 -17.14 -32.18 -39.57
CA SER A 189 -17.41 -30.78 -39.93
C SER A 189 -17.24 -30.50 -41.43
N GLY A 190 -16.54 -31.36 -42.17
CA GLY A 190 -16.31 -31.20 -43.62
C GLY A 190 -15.46 -29.98 -44.00
N GLU A 191 -15.08 -29.18 -43.02
CA GLU A 191 -14.22 -28.02 -43.18
C GLU A 191 -12.78 -28.48 -42.97
N LEU A 192 -11.96 -28.40 -44.03
CA LEU A 192 -10.52 -28.62 -43.97
C LEU A 192 -9.92 -27.54 -43.05
N SER A 193 -9.96 -27.79 -41.74
CA SER A 193 -9.37 -26.93 -40.73
C SER A 193 -7.89 -26.78 -41.06
N SER A 194 -7.50 -25.59 -41.51
CA SER A 194 -6.10 -25.25 -41.80
C SER A 194 -5.22 -25.21 -40.55
N LYS A 195 -5.78 -25.50 -39.37
CA LYS A 195 -5.06 -25.51 -38.09
C LYS A 195 -4.22 -26.77 -37.96
N LYS A 196 -2.95 -26.60 -37.58
CA LYS A 196 -1.97 -27.69 -37.36
C LYS A 196 -2.29 -28.63 -36.18
N GLY A 197 -3.42 -28.46 -35.49
CA GLY A 197 -3.80 -29.31 -34.37
C GLY A 197 -4.89 -28.72 -33.46
N PRO A 198 -5.25 -29.46 -32.38
CA PRO A 198 -6.32 -29.07 -31.47
C PRO A 198 -5.97 -27.79 -30.69
N ASP A 199 -6.92 -26.86 -30.64
CA ASP A 199 -6.72 -25.60 -29.91
C ASP A 199 -6.77 -25.79 -28.38
N ALA A 200 -6.30 -24.78 -27.64
CA ALA A 200 -6.28 -24.83 -26.17
C ALA A 200 -7.69 -24.98 -25.55
N PRO A 201 -8.75 -24.29 -26.05
CA PRO A 201 -10.11 -24.50 -25.56
C PRO A 201 -10.62 -25.93 -25.75
N PHE A 202 -10.38 -26.55 -26.92
CA PHE A 202 -10.78 -27.93 -27.20
C PHE A 202 -10.10 -28.91 -26.25
N ARG A 203 -8.79 -28.76 -26.06
CA ARG A 203 -8.01 -29.56 -25.10
C ARG A 203 -8.55 -29.45 -23.68
N ALA A 204 -8.82 -28.23 -23.23
CA ALA A 204 -9.37 -27.98 -21.90
C ALA A 204 -10.78 -28.59 -21.73
N LYS A 205 -11.61 -28.56 -22.79
CA LYS A 205 -12.94 -29.18 -22.77
C LYS A 205 -12.85 -30.69 -22.60
N VAL A 206 -12.07 -31.37 -23.45
CA VAL A 206 -11.87 -32.83 -23.37
C VAL A 206 -11.29 -33.24 -22.02
N ALA A 207 -10.29 -32.50 -21.52
CA ALA A 207 -9.70 -32.78 -20.22
C ALA A 207 -10.69 -32.63 -19.05
N ARG A 208 -11.62 -31.67 -19.11
CA ARG A 208 -12.67 -31.52 -18.08
C ARG A 208 -13.67 -32.66 -18.10
N GLU A 209 -14.03 -33.16 -19.28
CA GLU A 209 -14.93 -34.31 -19.43
C GLU A 209 -14.28 -35.57 -18.87
N LEU A 210 -13.03 -35.85 -19.25
CA LEU A 210 -12.26 -36.97 -18.68
C LEU A 210 -12.08 -36.83 -17.16
N PHE A 211 -11.82 -35.61 -16.67
CA PHE A 211 -11.72 -35.36 -15.23
C PHE A 211 -13.03 -35.63 -14.48
N ALA A 212 -14.18 -35.33 -15.09
CA ALA A 212 -15.49 -35.59 -14.49
C ALA A 212 -15.84 -37.08 -14.42
N GLU A 213 -15.26 -37.90 -15.31
CA GLU A 213 -15.40 -39.36 -15.32
C GLU A 213 -14.53 -40.05 -14.25
N LEU A 214 -13.54 -39.35 -13.68
CA LEU A 214 -12.69 -39.91 -12.61
C LEU A 214 -13.50 -40.12 -11.32
N PRO A 215 -13.22 -41.19 -10.54
CA PRO A 215 -13.82 -41.38 -9.23
C PRO A 215 -13.53 -40.19 -8.29
N GLU A 216 -14.47 -39.86 -7.41
CA GLU A 216 -14.37 -38.71 -6.50
C GLU A 216 -13.07 -38.71 -5.67
N GLY A 217 -12.65 -39.89 -5.17
CA GLY A 217 -11.39 -40.01 -4.43
C GLY A 217 -10.14 -39.65 -5.24
N HIS A 218 -10.14 -39.88 -6.57
CA HIS A 218 -9.05 -39.44 -7.43
C HIS A 218 -9.07 -37.93 -7.66
N GLN A 219 -10.26 -37.33 -7.80
CA GLN A 219 -10.43 -35.89 -7.95
C GLN A 219 -9.94 -35.14 -6.69
N ASP A 220 -10.28 -35.64 -5.51
CA ASP A 220 -9.82 -35.09 -4.23
C ASP A 220 -8.30 -35.21 -4.08
N GLY A 221 -7.72 -36.36 -4.46
CA GLY A 221 -6.27 -36.56 -4.46
C GLY A 221 -5.53 -35.53 -5.33
N LEU A 222 -6.07 -35.24 -6.52
CA LEU A 222 -5.52 -34.20 -7.42
C LEU A 222 -5.65 -32.80 -6.83
N HIS A 223 -6.77 -32.49 -6.18
CA HIS A 223 -6.97 -31.21 -5.50
C HIS A 223 -5.97 -31.02 -4.35
N GLN A 224 -5.72 -32.08 -3.56
CA GLN A 224 -4.75 -32.04 -2.47
C GLN A 224 -3.32 -31.86 -3.01
N ARG A 225 -2.91 -32.62 -4.03
CA ARG A 225 -1.59 -32.44 -4.67
C ARG A 225 -1.39 -31.03 -5.23
N ALA A 226 -2.43 -30.43 -5.82
CA ALA A 226 -2.37 -29.06 -6.32
C ALA A 226 -2.17 -28.02 -5.20
N LYS A 227 -2.77 -28.25 -4.03
CA LYS A 227 -2.56 -27.41 -2.83
C LYS A 227 -1.16 -27.59 -2.27
N ASP A 228 -0.71 -28.84 -2.13
CA ASP A 228 0.61 -29.16 -1.57
C ASP A 228 1.72 -28.58 -2.45
N ALA A 229 1.64 -28.75 -3.78
CA ALA A 229 2.59 -28.16 -4.73
C ALA A 229 2.64 -26.62 -4.62
N ALA A 230 1.49 -25.96 -4.47
CA ALA A 230 1.44 -24.50 -4.30
C ALA A 230 1.98 -24.05 -2.95
N GLN A 231 1.79 -24.85 -1.90
CA GLN A 231 2.34 -24.59 -0.58
C GLN A 231 3.86 -24.74 -0.60
N THR A 232 4.39 -25.83 -1.18
CA THR A 232 5.83 -26.02 -1.40
C THR A 232 6.45 -24.85 -2.16
N ALA A 233 5.83 -24.39 -3.26
CA ALA A 233 6.33 -23.25 -4.02
C ALA A 233 6.31 -21.93 -3.20
N ARG A 234 5.32 -21.74 -2.32
CA ARG A 234 5.28 -20.59 -1.40
C ARG A 234 6.37 -20.67 -0.33
N ASP A 235 6.64 -21.86 0.18
CA ASP A 235 7.67 -22.07 1.19
C ASP A 235 9.06 -21.89 0.58
N GLU A 236 9.30 -22.39 -0.63
CA GLU A 236 10.50 -22.13 -1.43
C GLU A 236 10.68 -20.63 -1.70
N TYR A 237 9.63 -19.92 -2.12
CA TYR A 237 9.65 -18.48 -2.31
C TYR A 237 10.00 -17.74 -1.02
N THR A 238 9.38 -18.11 0.09
CA THR A 238 9.63 -17.50 1.41
C THR A 238 11.08 -17.74 1.86
N ASN A 239 11.61 -18.93 1.59
CA ASN A 239 13.01 -19.27 1.88
C ASN A 239 13.99 -18.52 0.96
N ALA A 240 13.66 -18.36 -0.32
CA ALA A 240 14.45 -17.56 -1.25
C ALA A 240 14.52 -16.09 -0.81
N MET A 241 13.39 -15.51 -0.39
CA MET A 241 13.33 -14.15 0.17
C MET A 241 14.20 -13.99 1.42
N LYS A 242 14.32 -15.02 2.27
CA LYS A 242 15.19 -15.01 3.45
C LYS A 242 16.69 -15.11 3.12
N ARG A 243 17.05 -15.73 1.99
CA ARG A 243 18.44 -15.91 1.53
C ARG A 243 18.97 -14.69 0.73
N GLY A 244 18.09 -13.75 0.38
CA GLY A 244 18.19 -12.85 -0.78
C GLY A 244 19.16 -11.67 -0.73
N HIS A 245 20.41 -11.82 -0.26
CA HIS A 245 21.38 -10.73 -0.43
C HIS A 245 22.26 -10.86 -1.68
N SER A 246 22.66 -12.07 -2.08
CA SER A 246 23.58 -12.24 -3.23
C SER A 246 22.92 -11.92 -4.57
N ASN A 247 21.77 -12.54 -4.85
CA ASN A 247 21.14 -12.44 -6.18
C ASN A 247 20.61 -11.04 -6.49
N CYS A 248 20.29 -10.25 -5.46
CA CYS A 248 19.91 -8.85 -5.61
C CYS A 248 21.04 -7.98 -6.17
N ILE A 249 22.29 -8.28 -5.79
CA ILE A 249 23.46 -7.53 -6.21
C ILE A 249 23.71 -7.77 -7.71
N ASP A 250 23.69 -9.03 -8.14
CA ASP A 250 23.93 -9.41 -9.54
C ASP A 250 22.88 -8.81 -10.49
N ALA A 251 21.63 -8.76 -10.05
CA ALA A 251 20.53 -8.22 -10.83
C ALA A 251 20.36 -6.70 -10.73
N LEU A 252 21.10 -6.03 -9.82
CA LEU A 252 21.01 -4.59 -9.61
C LEU A 252 21.43 -3.80 -10.85
N GLY A 253 22.46 -4.26 -11.57
CA GLY A 253 22.97 -3.60 -12.78
C GLY A 253 21.92 -3.50 -13.89
N PRO A 254 21.41 -4.64 -14.42
CA PRO A 254 20.36 -4.65 -15.44
C PRO A 254 19.07 -3.96 -15.01
N PHE A 255 18.78 -3.99 -13.71
CA PHE A 255 17.64 -3.28 -13.17
C PHE A 255 17.79 -1.76 -13.31
N VAL A 256 18.88 -1.22 -12.74
CA VAL A 256 19.10 0.22 -12.64
C VAL A 256 19.33 0.82 -14.03
N SER A 257 19.98 0.09 -14.95
CA SER A 257 20.17 0.55 -16.33
C SER A 257 18.86 0.89 -17.02
N THR A 258 17.78 0.16 -16.76
CA THR A 258 16.45 0.45 -17.32
C THR A 258 15.92 1.82 -16.87
N PHE A 259 16.15 2.20 -15.60
CA PHE A 259 15.77 3.51 -15.07
C PHE A 259 16.66 4.62 -15.58
N LEU A 260 17.98 4.38 -15.57
CA LEU A 260 18.93 5.33 -16.11
C LEU A 260 18.63 5.61 -17.59
N HIS A 261 18.16 4.61 -18.36
CA HIS A 261 17.83 4.76 -19.78
C HIS A 261 16.62 5.65 -19.92
N GLY A 262 15.57 5.40 -19.13
CA GLY A 262 14.40 6.28 -19.09
C GLY A 262 14.78 7.72 -18.71
N ILE A 263 15.65 7.94 -17.73
CA ILE A 263 16.09 9.29 -17.37
C ILE A 263 16.86 9.94 -18.53
N SER A 264 17.79 9.21 -19.14
CA SER A 264 18.58 9.69 -20.28
C SER A 264 17.69 10.05 -21.46
N ASP A 265 16.77 9.17 -21.85
CA ASP A 265 15.87 9.35 -22.99
C ASP A 265 14.94 10.57 -22.81
N TYR A 266 14.45 10.81 -21.58
CA TYR A 266 13.53 11.91 -21.31
C TYR A 266 14.20 13.26 -21.03
N THR A 267 15.43 13.26 -20.50
CA THR A 267 16.10 14.49 -20.04
C THR A 267 17.27 14.92 -20.91
N GLY A 268 17.83 14.00 -21.71
CA GLY A 268 19.08 14.19 -22.44
C GLY A 268 20.33 14.20 -21.56
N LEU A 269 20.21 13.90 -20.26
CA LEU A 269 21.34 13.87 -19.32
C LEU A 269 21.99 12.49 -19.26
N GLN A 270 23.32 12.46 -19.25
CA GLN A 270 24.06 11.24 -18.92
C GLN A 270 23.83 10.89 -17.45
N SER A 271 23.38 9.66 -17.22
CA SER A 271 23.00 9.16 -15.90
C SER A 271 23.83 7.93 -15.57
N PHE A 272 24.44 7.90 -14.39
CA PHE A 272 25.19 6.75 -13.88
C PHE A 272 24.77 6.46 -12.44
N ALA A 273 24.94 5.20 -12.01
CA ALA A 273 24.71 4.81 -10.63
C ALA A 273 25.93 4.06 -10.08
N VAL A 274 26.32 4.41 -8.85
CA VAL A 274 27.40 3.75 -8.11
C VAL A 274 26.82 3.15 -6.84
N PHE A 275 27.01 1.85 -6.67
CA PHE A 275 26.60 1.10 -5.49
C PHE A 275 27.86 0.66 -4.74
N GLY A 276 27.95 0.95 -3.45
CA GLY A 276 29.09 0.56 -2.62
C GLY A 276 28.64 -0.27 -1.43
N GLY A 277 29.31 -1.39 -1.17
CA GLY A 277 28.97 -2.24 -0.02
C GLY A 277 29.79 -3.52 0.08
N PRO A 278 29.60 -4.29 1.17
CA PRO A 278 30.25 -5.57 1.37
C PRO A 278 29.70 -6.61 0.37
N MET A 279 30.55 -7.13 -0.51
CA MET A 279 30.15 -8.10 -1.53
C MET A 279 30.37 -9.54 -1.04
N PRO A 280 29.32 -10.39 -0.98
CA PRO A 280 29.46 -11.77 -0.48
C PRO A 280 30.47 -12.61 -1.25
N GLU A 281 30.53 -12.45 -2.57
CA GLU A 281 31.46 -13.14 -3.47
C GLU A 281 32.94 -12.83 -3.20
N TYR A 282 33.22 -11.65 -2.64
CA TYR A 282 34.58 -11.20 -2.27
C TYR A 282 34.79 -11.24 -0.75
N GLY A 283 34.22 -12.22 -0.05
CA GLY A 283 34.44 -12.38 1.39
C GLY A 283 33.91 -11.22 2.25
N ARG A 284 32.90 -10.48 1.76
CA ARG A 284 32.34 -9.25 2.37
C ARG A 284 33.28 -8.05 2.35
N GLU A 285 34.28 -8.04 1.48
CA GLU A 285 35.05 -6.82 1.21
C GLU A 285 34.17 -5.71 0.62
N ILE A 286 34.46 -4.46 0.98
CA ILE A 286 33.77 -3.29 0.41
C ILE A 286 34.23 -3.15 -1.04
N ARG A 287 33.28 -3.26 -1.98
CA ARG A 287 33.51 -3.03 -3.42
C ARG A 287 32.48 -2.05 -3.96
N THR A 288 32.79 -1.49 -5.12
CA THR A 288 31.88 -0.64 -5.88
C THR A 288 31.39 -1.35 -7.13
N LEU A 289 30.08 -1.34 -7.35
CA LEU A 289 29.44 -1.76 -8.59
C LEU A 289 28.97 -0.52 -9.32
N HIS A 290 29.39 -0.38 -10.57
CA HIS A 290 29.06 0.76 -11.40
C HIS A 290 28.09 0.32 -12.51
N ALA A 291 26.97 1.02 -12.62
CA ALA A 291 26.06 0.89 -13.76
C ALA A 291 26.16 2.19 -14.58
N TRP A 292 26.66 2.04 -15.81
CA TRP A 292 26.83 3.12 -16.77
C TRP A 292 25.89 2.91 -17.97
N LEU A 293 25.49 4.02 -18.59
CA LEU A 293 24.80 4.08 -19.87
C LEU A 293 25.63 4.80 -20.91
#